data_AF-A0A1C6SG79-F1
#
_entry.id   AF-A0A1C6SG79-F1
#
_cell.length_a   1.000
_cell.length_b   1.000
_cell.length_c   1.000
_cell.angle_alpha   90.00
_cell.angle_beta   90.00
_cell.angle_gamma   90.00
#
_symmetry.space_group_name_H-M   'P 1'
#
loop_
_entity.id
_entity.type
_entity.pdbx_description
1 polymer ?
#
loop_
_entity_poly.entity_id
_entity_poly.type
_entity_poly.pdbx_seq_one_letter_code
_entity_poly.pdbx_strand_id
1 'polypeptide(L)'
;MNSPVIDEIRTWQRVRRYAVPAAMVEASTAAREAGDWRAACAAARIDVAFDLTEVAREHGRARAGRIEADLGVLAPDLLRWHLPRVLGGRTGVATHQRFVLSTWDKRFGKNDVALVVDTPKTVDGSQRLRLTVRPALGENHQPQDLPPVYWSAAHVDGLAGAYDGSPVRLPGFAPDGTRRPFESYATVVDPGDPASRAEVFDRLIAGGETIAAWAVAGVDLDPEVPESYYLDLEVKKVARGCLVPLGLGAELTRLHTRYGVDQVMIWSGGRLVAEVRRQRRGPVAAAFVGYDQERYRRSRFAGVVHERPVDLDLLRLGLLGPAELHPLVRRALFPVSAPTMDDKVPPGDGQLATGTVRPRAAGPEAVQPGASRAAASRPATAPPEAGGLRVEARVRCGGDWHTLVHGDGRLDPVSHTSEEVAGEELLRALGGRSAGCFAAVQAWQGGDGRLPRILRALRRDVLLRIQHGGATAMTALLDAGLDPRMGDGRGGTLLHHLRAVGDVSLVRRLADAGVPIMAGNRRGRTALHVAVGDGGSPELVHALLAAGADPHAPDGDDLTPFDLADGKAGMYDDDSEDGQPVLRIRDVLTEWVRR
;
A
#
# COMPACT_ATOMS: atom_id res chain seq x y z
N MET A 1 -7.84 17.28 23.89
CA MET A 1 -7.96 17.39 22.43
C MET A 1 -7.03 16.37 21.83
N ASN A 2 -7.51 15.50 20.94
CA ASN A 2 -6.65 14.48 20.34
C ASN A 2 -5.92 15.08 19.13
N SER A 3 -4.65 14.73 18.97
CA SER A 3 -3.88 15.10 17.77
C SER A 3 -4.57 14.52 16.53
N PRO A 4 -4.66 15.27 15.42
CA PRO A 4 -5.09 14.73 14.14
C PRO A 4 -4.18 13.58 13.71
N VAL A 5 -4.76 12.48 13.23
CA VAL A 5 -4.01 11.30 12.77
C VAL A 5 -4.55 10.87 11.42
N ILE A 6 -3.65 10.43 10.54
CA ILE A 6 -4.03 9.83 9.26
C ILE A 6 -5.01 8.65 9.44
N ASP A 7 -5.98 8.56 8.53
CA ASP A 7 -6.94 7.46 8.50
C ASP A 7 -6.20 6.10 8.40
N GLU A 8 -6.70 5.09 9.12
CA GLU A 8 -6.17 3.73 9.14
C GLU A 8 -4.67 3.61 9.46
N ILE A 9 -4.16 4.36 10.45
CA ILE A 9 -2.75 4.32 10.88
C ILE A 9 -2.16 2.90 11.06
N ARG A 10 -2.93 1.94 11.57
CA ARG A 10 -2.49 0.54 11.72
C ARG A 10 -2.33 -0.19 10.38
N THR A 11 -3.08 0.22 9.36
CA THR A 11 -2.89 -0.24 7.98
C THR A 11 -1.61 0.35 7.42
N TRP A 12 -1.33 1.63 7.63
CA TRP A 12 -0.06 2.26 7.24
C TRP A 12 1.18 1.63 7.93
N GLN A 13 1.08 1.27 9.21
CA GLN A 13 2.12 0.51 9.90
C GLN A 13 2.45 -0.79 9.15
N ARG A 14 1.43 -1.50 8.64
CA ARG A 14 1.64 -2.70 7.81
C ARG A 14 2.20 -2.35 6.44
N VAL A 15 1.75 -1.27 5.80
CA VAL A 15 2.31 -0.80 4.52
C VAL A 15 3.82 -0.58 4.66
N ARG A 16 4.29 0.11 5.71
CA ARG A 16 5.73 0.33 5.92
C ARG A 16 6.52 -0.94 6.15
N ARG A 17 5.91 -1.94 6.79
CA ARG A 17 6.55 -3.24 7.02
C ARG A 17 6.64 -4.13 5.77
N TYR A 18 5.64 -4.12 4.90
CA TYR A 18 5.53 -5.13 3.82
C TYR A 18 5.60 -4.57 2.39
N ALA A 19 5.17 -3.33 2.16
CA ALA A 19 5.03 -2.80 0.80
C ALA A 19 6.38 -2.49 0.12
N VAL A 20 7.39 -2.20 0.93
CA VAL A 20 8.79 -1.98 0.53
C VAL A 20 9.68 -2.71 1.56
N PRO A 21 9.87 -4.04 1.41
CA PRO A 21 10.61 -4.83 2.41
C PRO A 21 12.11 -4.49 2.40
N ALA A 22 12.80 -4.74 3.52
CA ALA A 22 14.24 -4.46 3.66
C ALA A 22 15.09 -5.04 2.51
N ALA A 23 14.85 -6.29 2.12
CA ALA A 23 15.54 -6.92 1.00
C ALA A 23 15.38 -6.18 -0.34
N MET A 24 14.23 -5.53 -0.58
CA MET A 24 14.01 -4.69 -1.76
C MET A 24 14.84 -3.40 -1.66
N VAL A 25 14.85 -2.76 -0.49
CA VAL A 25 15.63 -1.54 -0.24
C VAL A 25 17.13 -1.81 -0.40
N GLU A 26 17.62 -2.91 0.17
CA GLU A 26 19.02 -3.33 0.10
C GLU A 26 19.44 -3.59 -1.35
N ALA A 27 18.68 -4.40 -2.09
CA ALA A 27 18.98 -4.72 -3.48
C ALA A 27 18.87 -3.49 -4.40
N SER A 28 17.85 -2.65 -4.21
CA SER A 28 17.67 -1.40 -4.96
C SER A 28 18.81 -0.41 -4.69
N THR A 29 19.19 -0.26 -3.41
CA THR A 29 20.29 0.63 -3.00
C THR A 29 21.63 0.16 -3.54
N ALA A 30 21.96 -1.13 -3.43
CA ALA A 30 23.19 -1.67 -3.97
C ALA A 30 23.31 -1.46 -5.48
N ALA A 31 22.22 -1.72 -6.23
CA ALA A 31 22.19 -1.48 -7.67
C ALA A 31 22.34 0.01 -8.04
N ARG A 32 21.67 0.89 -7.30
CA ARG A 32 21.78 2.35 -7.47
C ARG A 32 23.20 2.85 -7.20
N GLU A 33 23.85 2.38 -6.14
CA GLU A 33 25.24 2.74 -5.81
C GLU A 33 26.25 2.21 -6.83
N ALA A 34 25.93 1.10 -7.51
CA ALA A 34 26.70 0.59 -8.65
C ALA A 34 26.41 1.35 -9.97
N GLY A 35 25.47 2.30 -9.98
CA GLY A 35 25.06 3.03 -11.18
C GLY A 35 24.12 2.25 -12.12
N ASP A 36 23.63 1.08 -11.72
CA ASP A 36 22.71 0.26 -12.50
C ASP A 36 21.24 0.55 -12.12
N TRP A 37 20.70 1.62 -12.71
CA TRP A 37 19.31 2.01 -12.49
C TRP A 37 18.30 0.96 -12.99
N ARG A 38 18.66 0.10 -13.96
CA ARG A 38 17.77 -0.97 -14.44
C ARG A 38 17.66 -2.08 -13.41
N ALA A 39 18.77 -2.50 -12.83
CA ALA A 39 18.77 -3.45 -11.72
C ALA A 39 18.05 -2.88 -10.49
N ALA A 40 18.22 -1.58 -10.19
CA ALA A 40 17.48 -0.92 -9.11
C ALA A 40 15.96 -0.94 -9.36
N CYS A 41 15.52 -0.59 -10.57
CA CYS A 41 14.11 -0.69 -10.98
C CYS A 41 13.58 -2.13 -10.86
N ALA A 42 14.34 -3.12 -11.33
CA ALA A 42 13.95 -4.53 -11.25
C ALA A 42 13.79 -4.99 -9.79
N ALA A 43 14.72 -4.61 -8.90
CA ALA A 43 14.65 -4.89 -7.46
C ALA A 43 13.40 -4.28 -6.82
N ALA A 44 13.07 -3.03 -7.18
CA ALA A 44 11.87 -2.33 -6.72
C ALA A 44 10.57 -2.74 -7.44
N ARG A 45 10.65 -3.72 -8.35
CA ARG A 45 9.55 -4.25 -9.16
C ARG A 45 8.91 -3.18 -10.06
N ILE A 46 9.75 -2.42 -10.74
CA ILE A 46 9.38 -1.45 -11.78
C ILE A 46 9.85 -1.97 -13.13
N ASP A 47 8.89 -2.21 -14.03
CA ASP A 47 9.15 -2.70 -15.38
C ASP A 47 9.47 -1.52 -16.29
N VAL A 48 10.67 -1.51 -16.86
CA VAL A 48 11.16 -0.44 -17.76
C VAL A 48 10.69 -0.75 -19.18
N ALA A 49 9.90 0.15 -19.75
CA ALA A 49 9.24 -0.04 -21.05
C ALA A 49 9.68 1.00 -22.09
N PHE A 50 11.00 1.21 -22.21
CA PHE A 50 11.62 2.06 -23.23
C PHE A 50 13.11 1.72 -23.38
N ASP A 51 13.69 2.07 -24.53
CA ASP A 51 15.14 2.05 -24.75
C ASP A 51 15.70 3.48 -24.86
N LEU A 52 16.81 3.77 -24.16
CA LEU A 52 17.40 5.10 -24.15
C LEU A 52 17.99 5.50 -25.51
N THR A 53 18.47 4.55 -26.29
CA THR A 53 18.99 4.77 -27.65
C THR A 53 17.86 5.17 -28.59
N GLU A 54 16.69 4.51 -28.47
CA GLU A 54 15.49 4.89 -29.20
C GLU A 54 14.99 6.28 -28.80
N VAL A 55 14.94 6.57 -27.50
CA VAL A 55 14.59 7.91 -26.99
C VAL A 55 15.55 8.98 -27.55
N ALA A 56 16.85 8.69 -27.63
CA ALA A 56 17.83 9.60 -28.22
C ALA A 56 17.66 9.79 -29.73
N ARG A 57 17.28 8.72 -30.45
CA ARG A 57 16.99 8.75 -31.89
C ARG A 57 15.73 9.58 -32.18
N GLU A 58 14.69 9.44 -31.37
CA GLU A 58 13.38 10.05 -31.62
C GLU A 58 13.27 11.49 -31.09
N HIS A 59 13.80 11.74 -29.89
CA HIS A 59 13.64 13.03 -29.21
C HIS A 59 14.93 13.88 -29.19
N GLY A 60 16.04 13.31 -29.65
CA GLY A 60 17.36 13.93 -29.71
C GLY A 60 18.17 13.76 -28.43
N ARG A 61 19.50 13.81 -28.57
CA ARG A 61 20.47 13.56 -27.49
C ARG A 61 20.27 14.44 -26.25
N ALA A 62 19.91 15.71 -26.42
CA ALA A 62 19.71 16.61 -25.30
C ALA A 62 18.54 16.18 -24.40
N ARG A 63 17.46 15.64 -24.97
CA ARG A 63 16.29 15.18 -24.21
C ARG A 63 16.56 13.84 -23.56
N ALA A 64 17.18 12.91 -24.30
CA ALA A 64 17.63 11.64 -23.75
C ALA A 64 18.61 11.82 -22.59
N GLY A 65 19.56 12.76 -22.68
CA GLY A 65 20.47 13.08 -21.59
C GLY A 65 19.78 13.61 -20.33
N ARG A 66 18.63 14.29 -20.45
CA ARG A 66 17.82 14.66 -19.27
C ARG A 66 17.11 13.46 -18.64
N ILE A 67 16.56 12.57 -19.48
CA ILE A 67 15.99 11.30 -19.00
C ILE A 67 17.05 10.48 -18.27
N GLU A 68 18.25 10.38 -18.83
CA GLU A 68 19.39 9.70 -18.22
C GLU A 68 19.82 10.34 -16.90
N ALA A 69 19.83 11.67 -16.81
CA ALA A 69 20.10 12.38 -15.56
C ALA A 69 19.04 12.09 -14.48
N ASP A 70 17.75 12.07 -14.86
CA ASP A 70 16.66 11.72 -13.95
C ASP A 70 16.76 10.25 -13.49
N LEU A 71 17.14 9.32 -14.38
CA LEU A 71 17.41 7.92 -14.05
C LEU A 71 18.61 7.76 -13.09
N GLY A 72 19.66 8.55 -13.28
CA GLY A 72 20.87 8.50 -12.45
C GLY A 72 20.62 8.84 -10.98
N VAL A 73 19.55 9.59 -10.68
CA VAL A 73 19.18 9.95 -9.30
C VAL A 73 17.95 9.19 -8.78
N LEU A 74 17.34 8.33 -9.59
CA LEU A 74 16.12 7.59 -9.25
C LEU A 74 16.40 6.59 -8.11
N ALA A 75 15.63 6.72 -7.03
CA ALA A 75 15.52 5.71 -5.97
C ALA A 75 14.13 5.03 -6.10
N PRO A 76 14.03 3.90 -6.82
CA PRO A 76 12.74 3.31 -7.16
C PRO A 76 12.04 2.67 -5.94
N ASP A 77 12.79 2.22 -4.94
CA ASP A 77 12.31 1.81 -3.61
C ASP A 77 11.73 3.00 -2.81
N LEU A 78 12.37 4.17 -2.87
CA LEU A 78 11.86 5.42 -2.27
C LEU A 78 10.60 5.92 -2.97
N LEU A 79 10.57 5.88 -4.31
CA LEU A 79 9.38 6.18 -5.09
C LEU A 79 8.21 5.32 -4.61
N ARG A 80 8.42 4.00 -4.57
CA ARG A 80 7.42 3.03 -4.11
C ARG A 80 6.98 3.31 -2.67
N TRP A 81 7.89 3.72 -1.79
CA TRP A 81 7.57 4.09 -0.41
C TRP A 81 6.52 5.20 -0.35
N HIS A 82 6.63 6.23 -1.19
CA HIS A 82 5.73 7.38 -1.15
C HIS A 82 4.46 7.23 -1.98
N LEU A 83 4.40 6.30 -2.95
CA LEU A 83 3.20 6.17 -3.78
C LEU A 83 1.92 5.94 -2.96
N PRO A 84 0.80 6.59 -3.34
CA PRO A 84 -0.47 6.51 -2.62
C PRO A 84 -1.01 5.08 -2.60
N ARG A 85 -1.85 4.78 -1.61
CA ARG A 85 -2.36 3.43 -1.32
C ARG A 85 -3.87 3.38 -1.31
N VAL A 86 -4.42 2.24 -1.73
CA VAL A 86 -5.84 1.93 -1.49
C VAL A 86 -5.96 1.36 -0.08
N LEU A 87 -6.67 2.09 0.78
CA LEU A 87 -6.96 1.68 2.15
C LEU A 87 -8.26 0.85 2.20
N GLY A 88 -8.96 0.83 3.34
CA GLY A 88 -10.10 -0.06 3.61
C GLY A 88 -9.63 -1.45 4.02
N GLY A 89 -8.57 -1.53 4.83
CA GLY A 89 -7.90 -2.78 5.22
C GLY A 89 -6.94 -3.35 4.16
N ARG A 90 -6.88 -2.76 2.98
CA ARG A 90 -5.93 -3.10 1.91
C ARG A 90 -4.61 -2.33 2.07
N THR A 91 -3.57 -2.77 1.36
CA THR A 91 -2.22 -2.16 1.41
C THR A 91 -1.61 -1.92 0.03
N GLY A 92 -2.38 -2.16 -1.04
CA GLY A 92 -1.91 -2.06 -2.42
C GLY A 92 -1.68 -0.62 -2.87
N VAL A 93 -0.83 -0.44 -3.89
CA VAL A 93 -0.64 0.86 -4.55
C VAL A 93 -1.97 1.32 -5.17
N ALA A 94 -2.28 2.60 -5.07
CA ALA A 94 -3.45 3.19 -5.69
C ALA A 94 -3.40 3.01 -7.21
N THR A 95 -4.52 2.59 -7.79
CA THR A 95 -4.58 2.13 -9.17
C THR A 95 -4.80 3.25 -10.17
N HIS A 96 -4.44 3.01 -11.44
CA HIS A 96 -4.69 3.92 -12.57
C HIS A 96 -4.15 5.34 -12.35
N GLN A 97 -2.99 5.46 -11.71
CA GLN A 97 -2.32 6.73 -11.51
C GLN A 97 -1.06 6.82 -12.35
N ARG A 98 -0.77 8.03 -12.79
CA ARG A 98 0.39 8.36 -13.60
C ARG A 98 1.14 9.51 -12.94
N PHE A 99 2.44 9.32 -12.71
CA PHE A 99 3.31 10.32 -12.11
C PHE A 99 4.48 10.69 -13.01
N VAL A 100 4.73 11.98 -13.20
CA VAL A 100 5.94 12.49 -13.86
C VAL A 100 7.07 12.51 -12.86
N LEU A 101 8.22 11.98 -13.26
CA LEU A 101 9.46 12.00 -12.49
C LEU A 101 10.46 12.86 -13.25
N SER A 102 10.66 14.09 -12.82
CA SER A 102 11.74 14.91 -13.37
C SER A 102 12.31 15.91 -12.38
N THR A 103 13.64 15.99 -12.37
CA THR A 103 14.43 17.01 -11.65
C THR A 103 14.50 18.33 -12.41
N TRP A 104 14.05 18.38 -13.67
CA TRP A 104 14.10 19.57 -14.51
C TRP A 104 13.28 20.72 -13.92
N ASP A 105 13.93 21.75 -13.41
CA ASP A 105 13.29 22.86 -12.68
C ASP A 105 12.77 23.99 -13.60
N LYS A 106 13.02 23.89 -14.91
CA LYS A 106 12.59 24.89 -15.89
C LYS A 106 11.29 24.49 -16.60
N ARG A 107 10.76 25.43 -17.38
CA ARG A 107 9.59 25.23 -18.23
C ARG A 107 9.84 24.12 -19.25
N PHE A 108 8.88 23.22 -19.41
CA PHE A 108 8.89 22.25 -20.50
C PHE A 108 8.48 22.92 -21.82
N GLY A 109 9.19 22.56 -22.89
CA GLY A 109 8.79 22.85 -24.27
C GLY A 109 7.80 21.80 -24.79
N LYS A 110 7.10 22.15 -25.88
CA LYS A 110 6.10 21.28 -26.54
C LYS A 110 6.61 19.87 -26.90
N ASN A 111 7.90 19.78 -27.25
CA ASN A 111 8.53 18.53 -27.69
C ASN A 111 9.37 17.86 -26.60
N ASP A 112 9.29 18.35 -25.36
CA ASP A 112 10.02 17.74 -24.25
C ASP A 112 9.31 16.49 -23.76
N VAL A 113 10.12 15.52 -23.35
CA VAL A 113 9.69 14.25 -22.78
C VAL A 113 10.19 14.13 -21.35
N ALA A 114 9.50 13.33 -20.55
CA ALA A 114 9.83 13.06 -19.15
C ALA A 114 9.63 11.58 -18.83
N LEU A 115 10.27 11.12 -17.76
CA LEU A 115 9.98 9.81 -17.17
C LEU A 115 8.59 9.83 -16.55
N VAL A 116 7.85 8.76 -16.77
CA VAL A 116 6.50 8.58 -16.27
C VAL A 116 6.37 7.21 -15.65
N VAL A 117 5.91 7.15 -14.40
CA VAL A 117 5.56 5.91 -13.73
C VAL A 117 4.04 5.72 -13.71
N ASP A 118 3.58 4.58 -14.20
CA ASP A 118 2.19 4.15 -14.14
C ASP A 118 2.01 3.13 -13.00
N THR A 119 0.97 3.32 -12.19
CA THR A 119 0.61 2.42 -11.10
C THR A 119 -0.26 1.27 -11.59
N PRO A 120 -0.45 0.20 -10.77
CA PRO A 120 -1.20 -0.98 -11.18
C PRO A 120 -2.63 -0.66 -11.63
N LYS A 121 -3.22 -1.53 -12.45
CA LYS A 121 -4.61 -1.39 -12.88
C LYS A 121 -5.61 -1.91 -11.84
N THR A 122 -5.24 -2.91 -11.06
CA THR A 122 -6.14 -3.55 -10.10
C THR A 122 -5.52 -3.53 -8.70
N VAL A 123 -6.36 -3.37 -7.69
CA VAL A 123 -5.89 -3.21 -6.30
C VAL A 123 -5.32 -4.52 -5.75
N ASP A 124 -5.96 -5.64 -6.09
CA ASP A 124 -5.59 -7.00 -5.66
C ASP A 124 -4.69 -7.72 -6.70
N GLY A 125 -4.29 -7.03 -7.78
CA GLY A 125 -3.42 -7.54 -8.84
C GLY A 125 -1.92 -7.36 -8.60
N SER A 126 -1.13 -7.55 -9.66
CA SER A 126 0.32 -7.34 -9.62
C SER A 126 0.65 -5.94 -9.09
N GLN A 127 1.47 -5.86 -8.06
CA GLN A 127 1.95 -4.59 -7.50
C GLN A 127 3.20 -4.06 -8.23
N ARG A 128 3.42 -4.47 -9.49
CA ARG A 128 4.49 -3.96 -10.36
C ARG A 128 4.11 -2.60 -10.91
N LEU A 129 5.08 -1.71 -11.03
CA LEU A 129 4.92 -0.39 -11.65
C LEU A 129 5.49 -0.45 -13.07
N ARG A 130 5.05 0.44 -13.96
CA ARG A 130 5.63 0.55 -15.30
C ARG A 130 6.29 1.91 -15.46
N LEU A 131 7.54 1.95 -15.91
CA LEU A 131 8.28 3.17 -16.21
C LEU A 131 8.37 3.36 -17.72
N THR A 132 7.89 4.51 -18.20
CA THR A 132 7.86 4.88 -19.62
C THR A 132 8.47 6.27 -19.82
N VAL A 133 8.80 6.60 -21.07
CA VAL A 133 9.11 7.97 -21.49
C VAL A 133 7.92 8.49 -22.29
N ARG A 134 7.37 9.64 -21.91
CA ARG A 134 6.18 10.24 -22.55
C ARG A 134 6.37 11.75 -22.75
N PRO A 135 5.58 12.39 -23.63
CA PRO A 135 5.52 13.84 -23.71
C PRO A 135 5.26 14.46 -22.34
N ALA A 136 6.09 15.42 -21.95
CA ALA A 136 6.00 16.10 -20.65
C ALA A 136 4.74 16.97 -20.56
N LEU A 137 4.28 17.49 -21.71
CA LEU A 137 3.02 18.21 -21.88
C LEU A 137 2.05 17.30 -22.63
N GLY A 138 1.08 16.71 -21.95
CA GLY A 138 0.06 15.84 -22.57
C GLY A 138 -1.17 16.61 -23.04
N GLU A 139 -1.84 16.14 -24.10
CA GLU A 139 -3.02 16.79 -24.67
C GLU A 139 -4.33 16.50 -23.91
N ASN A 140 -4.50 15.32 -23.28
CA ASN A 140 -5.82 14.88 -22.79
C ASN A 140 -5.94 14.57 -21.28
N HIS A 141 -4.85 14.39 -20.54
CA HIS A 141 -4.85 14.26 -19.08
C HIS A 141 -3.51 14.73 -18.55
N GLN A 142 -3.49 15.78 -17.72
CA GLN A 142 -2.23 16.27 -17.17
C GLN A 142 -1.72 15.31 -16.07
N PRO A 143 -0.52 14.76 -16.23
CA PRO A 143 0.03 13.79 -15.28
C PRO A 143 0.36 14.46 -13.95
N GLN A 144 0.32 13.68 -12.87
CA GLN A 144 0.68 14.17 -11.53
C GLN A 144 2.19 14.34 -11.45
N ASP A 145 2.69 15.57 -11.39
CA ASP A 145 4.13 15.77 -11.22
C ASP A 145 4.53 15.49 -9.77
N LEU A 146 5.40 14.51 -9.56
CA LEU A 146 5.84 14.12 -8.23
C LEU A 146 7.13 14.87 -7.85
N PRO A 147 7.14 15.65 -6.75
CA PRO A 147 8.34 16.36 -6.32
C PRO A 147 9.55 15.41 -6.10
N PRO A 148 10.77 15.80 -6.53
CA PRO A 148 11.96 14.95 -6.42
C PRO A 148 12.25 14.40 -5.02
N VAL A 149 11.86 15.11 -3.96
CA VAL A 149 12.06 14.67 -2.56
C VAL A 149 11.43 13.30 -2.25
N TYR A 150 10.43 12.86 -3.04
CA TYR A 150 9.70 11.61 -2.81
C TYR A 150 10.25 10.41 -3.59
N TRP A 151 11.20 10.61 -4.50
CA TRP A 151 11.69 9.54 -5.39
C TRP A 151 13.17 9.64 -5.77
N SER A 152 13.84 10.75 -5.51
CA SER A 152 15.23 10.98 -5.89
C SER A 152 16.17 10.86 -4.69
N ALA A 153 17.19 10.01 -4.79
CA ALA A 153 18.23 9.88 -3.76
C ALA A 153 19.02 11.18 -3.54
N ALA A 154 19.11 12.01 -4.58
CA ALA A 154 19.82 13.29 -4.54
C ALA A 154 19.01 14.43 -3.89
N HIS A 155 17.68 14.31 -3.83
CA HIS A 155 16.80 15.38 -3.37
C HIS A 155 16.04 15.04 -2.08
N VAL A 156 16.11 13.80 -1.60
CA VAL A 156 15.37 13.32 -0.42
C VAL A 156 15.64 14.15 0.84
N ASP A 157 16.78 14.83 0.95
CA ASP A 157 17.11 15.65 2.12
C ASP A 157 16.17 16.86 2.27
N GLY A 158 15.45 17.24 1.21
CA GLY A 158 14.36 18.23 1.26
C GLY A 158 13.06 17.71 1.91
N LEU A 159 12.96 16.42 2.22
CA LEU A 159 11.74 15.80 2.76
C LEU A 159 11.35 16.38 4.13
N ALA A 160 12.32 16.69 5.00
CA ALA A 160 12.03 17.34 6.28
C ALA A 160 11.30 18.68 6.07
N GLY A 161 11.72 19.47 5.08
CA GLY A 161 11.05 20.71 4.72
C GLY A 161 9.66 20.49 4.11
N ALA A 162 9.47 19.41 3.34
CA ALA A 162 8.15 19.03 2.83
C ALA A 162 7.17 18.62 3.94
N TYR A 163 7.67 18.24 5.12
CA TYR A 163 6.87 17.96 6.32
C TYR A 163 6.75 19.17 7.23
N ASP A 164 7.10 20.37 6.75
CA ASP A 164 7.15 21.60 7.55
C ASP A 164 8.14 21.53 8.71
N GLY A 165 9.12 20.62 8.64
CA GLY A 165 10.22 20.56 9.58
C GLY A 165 11.47 21.27 9.06
N SER A 166 12.57 20.99 9.75
CA SER A 166 13.91 21.37 9.35
C SER A 166 14.88 20.23 9.69
N PRO A 167 16.13 20.27 9.21
CA PRO A 167 17.17 19.35 9.67
C PRO A 167 17.42 19.40 11.19
N VAL A 168 17.00 20.49 11.85
CA VAL A 168 17.13 20.68 13.29
C VAL A 168 16.01 19.98 14.05
N ARG A 169 14.76 20.08 13.57
CA ARG A 169 13.58 19.59 14.30
C ARG A 169 12.41 19.32 13.35
N LEU A 170 11.72 18.20 13.58
CA LEU A 170 10.45 17.87 12.92
C LEU A 170 9.24 18.29 13.79
N PRO A 171 8.07 18.55 13.19
CA PRO A 171 6.89 18.89 13.96
C PRO A 171 6.48 17.74 14.89
N GLY A 172 6.30 18.04 16.18
CA GLY A 172 6.01 17.04 17.22
C GLY A 172 7.24 16.33 17.82
N PHE A 173 8.45 16.77 17.48
CA PHE A 173 9.70 16.23 18.04
C PHE A 173 10.57 17.37 18.58
N ALA A 174 11.35 17.17 19.63
CA ALA A 174 12.37 18.14 20.04
C ALA A 174 13.61 18.03 19.12
N PRO A 175 14.56 18.99 19.16
CA PRO A 175 15.75 18.95 18.30
C PRO A 175 16.64 17.71 18.51
N ASP A 176 16.57 17.08 19.68
CA ASP A 176 17.25 15.82 19.97
C ASP A 176 16.52 14.58 19.40
N GLY A 177 15.38 14.76 18.74
CA GLY A 177 14.55 13.69 18.18
C GLY A 177 13.56 13.07 19.17
N THR A 178 13.48 13.57 20.42
CA THR A 178 12.51 13.08 21.39
C THR A 178 11.09 13.50 21.03
N ARG A 179 10.10 12.63 21.25
CA ARG A 179 8.69 12.94 20.96
C ARG A 179 8.19 13.99 21.94
N ARG A 180 7.48 14.99 21.42
CA ARG A 180 6.80 16.01 22.23
C ARG A 180 5.32 15.63 22.38
N PRO A 181 4.73 15.76 23.58
CA PRO A 181 3.30 15.58 23.76
C PRO A 181 2.52 16.66 23.01
N PHE A 182 1.34 16.31 22.51
CA PHE A 182 0.50 17.20 21.70
C PHE A 182 0.12 18.50 22.43
N GLU A 183 0.01 18.44 23.75
CA GLU A 183 -0.29 19.58 24.63
C GLU A 183 0.83 20.63 24.62
N SER A 184 2.06 20.25 24.25
CA SER A 184 3.21 21.14 24.17
C SER A 184 3.42 21.79 22.80
N TYR A 185 2.57 21.46 21.81
CA TYR A 185 2.66 22.01 20.46
C TYR A 185 2.51 23.53 20.49
N ALA A 186 3.25 24.22 19.61
CA ALA A 186 3.18 25.66 19.48
C ALA A 186 1.73 26.14 19.26
N THR A 187 1.38 27.27 19.86
CA THR A 187 0.09 27.95 19.67
C THR A 187 0.18 29.18 18.78
N VAL A 188 1.41 29.65 18.52
CA VAL A 188 1.73 30.76 17.62
C VAL A 188 2.85 30.29 16.71
N VAL A 189 2.78 30.66 15.43
CA VAL A 189 3.82 30.33 14.45
C VAL A 189 5.06 31.16 14.77
N ASP A 190 6.18 30.47 14.96
CA ASP A 190 7.50 31.07 15.08
C ASP A 190 8.19 31.02 13.70
N PRO A 191 8.47 32.17 13.07
CA PRO A 191 9.20 32.21 11.80
C PRO A 191 10.60 31.57 11.84
N GLY A 192 11.21 31.46 13.03
CA GLY A 192 12.49 30.79 13.25
C GLY A 192 12.40 29.27 13.44
N ASP A 193 11.20 28.72 13.69
CA ASP A 193 10.96 27.28 13.81
C ASP A 193 9.88 26.84 12.80
N PRO A 194 10.25 26.36 11.60
CA PRO A 194 9.30 25.89 10.60
C PRO A 194 8.31 24.86 11.16
N ALA A 195 8.77 24.02 12.10
CA ALA A 195 7.96 22.97 12.71
C ALA A 195 6.77 23.53 13.50
N SER A 196 6.89 24.75 14.03
CA SER A 196 5.82 25.43 14.75
C SER A 196 4.58 25.64 13.88
N ARG A 197 4.73 25.85 12.56
CA ARG A 197 3.60 26.07 11.65
C ARG A 197 2.71 24.85 11.55
N ALA A 198 3.29 23.66 11.40
CA ALA A 198 2.56 22.39 11.42
C ALA A 198 1.96 22.06 12.80
N GLU A 199 2.67 22.40 13.88
CA GLU A 199 2.16 22.21 15.25
C GLU A 199 0.92 23.09 15.52
N VAL A 200 0.96 24.36 15.12
CA VAL A 200 -0.18 25.31 15.21
C VAL A 200 -1.33 24.85 14.32
N PHE A 201 -1.04 24.39 13.11
CA PHE A 201 -2.04 23.79 12.21
C PHE A 201 -2.78 22.64 12.89
N ASP A 202 -2.06 21.65 13.44
CA ASP A 202 -2.66 20.49 14.12
C ASP A 202 -3.50 20.92 15.35
N ARG A 203 -3.08 21.97 16.08
CA ARG A 203 -3.83 22.55 17.21
C ARG A 203 -5.16 23.19 16.78
N LEU A 204 -5.14 23.98 15.71
CA LEU A 204 -6.34 24.64 15.17
C LEU A 204 -7.34 23.61 14.63
N ILE A 205 -6.87 22.59 13.92
CA ILE A 205 -7.71 21.48 13.47
C ILE A 205 -8.35 20.77 14.68
N ALA A 206 -7.57 20.47 15.73
CA ALA A 206 -8.11 19.82 16.92
C ALA A 206 -9.13 20.69 17.69
N GLY A 207 -9.05 22.01 17.54
CA GLY A 207 -10.04 22.99 18.02
C GLY A 207 -11.26 23.17 17.10
N GLY A 208 -11.27 22.56 15.91
CA GLY A 208 -12.34 22.73 14.91
C GLY A 208 -12.20 23.99 14.04
N GLU A 209 -11.09 24.72 14.14
CA GLU A 209 -10.85 26.00 13.46
C GLU A 209 -10.20 25.79 12.07
N THR A 210 -10.92 25.10 11.18
CA THR A 210 -10.37 24.65 9.87
C THR A 210 -9.87 25.80 8.99
N ILE A 211 -10.63 26.90 8.90
CA ILE A 211 -10.26 28.06 8.07
C ILE A 211 -8.99 28.73 8.60
N ALA A 212 -8.90 28.92 9.93
CA ALA A 212 -7.70 29.48 10.56
C ALA A 212 -6.48 28.56 10.37
N ALA A 213 -6.66 27.23 10.44
CA ALA A 213 -5.61 26.27 10.17
C ALA A 213 -5.05 26.41 8.75
N TRP A 214 -5.93 26.49 7.74
CA TRP A 214 -5.53 26.71 6.35
C TRP A 214 -4.84 28.06 6.14
N ALA A 215 -5.31 29.12 6.81
CA ALA A 215 -4.67 30.43 6.77
C ALA A 215 -3.24 30.40 7.33
N VAL A 216 -3.00 29.69 8.44
CA VAL A 216 -1.65 29.46 9.00
C VAL A 216 -0.74 28.71 8.02
N ALA A 217 -1.31 27.83 7.20
CA ALA A 217 -0.58 27.15 6.14
C ALA A 217 -0.32 28.01 4.89
N GLY A 218 -0.72 29.28 4.90
CA GLY A 218 -0.56 30.19 3.77
C GLY A 218 -1.56 29.95 2.64
N VAL A 219 -2.72 29.36 2.96
CA VAL A 219 -3.81 29.11 2.02
C VAL A 219 -5.09 29.78 2.49
N ASP A 220 -5.62 30.69 1.67
CA ASP A 220 -6.90 31.34 1.90
C ASP A 220 -8.02 30.44 1.39
N LEU A 221 -8.63 29.67 2.29
CA LEU A 221 -9.70 28.70 1.96
C LEU A 221 -11.06 29.38 2.04
N ASP A 222 -11.77 29.40 0.92
CA ASP A 222 -13.18 29.76 0.85
C ASP A 222 -14.02 28.74 1.67
N PRO A 223 -14.76 29.18 2.70
CA PRO A 223 -15.58 28.30 3.51
C PRO A 223 -16.83 27.79 2.78
N GLU A 224 -17.20 28.37 1.63
CA GLU A 224 -18.37 27.93 0.87
C GLU A 224 -18.17 26.51 0.33
N VAL A 225 -19.10 25.62 0.69
CA VAL A 225 -19.11 24.23 0.24
C VAL A 225 -20.28 24.06 -0.74
N PRO A 226 -20.01 23.73 -2.02
CA PRO A 226 -21.05 23.40 -2.98
C PRO A 226 -21.91 22.21 -2.52
N GLU A 227 -23.22 22.27 -2.78
CA GLU A 227 -24.13 21.20 -2.41
C GLU A 227 -23.80 19.91 -3.18
N SER A 228 -23.25 18.91 -2.47
CA SER A 228 -22.86 17.63 -3.06
C SER A 228 -22.73 16.54 -2.00
N TYR A 229 -23.54 15.48 -2.13
CA TYR A 229 -23.53 14.32 -1.23
C TYR A 229 -22.13 13.70 -1.06
N TYR A 230 -21.30 13.70 -2.11
CA TYR A 230 -19.97 13.10 -2.05
C TYR A 230 -18.92 14.02 -1.44
N LEU A 231 -19.10 15.34 -1.54
CA LEU A 231 -18.16 16.33 -1.04
C LEU A 231 -18.20 16.41 0.50
N ASP A 232 -19.36 16.19 1.11
CA ASP A 232 -19.53 16.18 2.58
C ASP A 232 -18.54 15.26 3.30
N LEU A 233 -18.25 14.08 2.73
CA LEU A 233 -17.29 13.13 3.31
C LEU A 233 -15.85 13.63 3.21
N GLU A 234 -15.50 14.32 2.13
CA GLU A 234 -14.15 14.86 1.91
C GLU A 234 -13.93 16.16 2.70
N VAL A 235 -14.95 17.00 2.85
CA VAL A 235 -14.92 18.16 3.75
C VAL A 235 -14.69 17.72 5.20
N LYS A 236 -15.32 16.61 5.63
CA LYS A 236 -15.03 15.99 6.94
C LYS A 236 -13.60 15.49 7.07
N LYS A 237 -12.90 15.15 5.99
CA LYS A 237 -11.46 14.83 6.03
C LYS A 237 -10.62 16.07 6.19
N VAL A 238 -10.98 17.17 5.52
CA VAL A 238 -10.32 18.48 5.70
C VAL A 238 -10.44 18.93 7.16
N ALA A 239 -11.66 18.89 7.72
CA ALA A 239 -11.91 19.26 9.11
C ALA A 239 -11.23 18.34 10.15
N ARG A 240 -10.91 17.09 9.77
CA ARG A 240 -10.12 16.15 10.59
C ARG A 240 -8.60 16.29 10.39
N GLY A 241 -8.15 17.20 9.52
CA GLY A 241 -6.74 17.41 9.22
C GLY A 241 -6.08 16.28 8.41
N CYS A 242 -6.86 15.45 7.72
CA CYS A 242 -6.34 14.41 6.82
C CYS A 242 -5.72 15.01 5.54
N LEU A 243 -6.16 16.22 5.17
CA LEU A 243 -5.56 17.03 4.10
C LEU A 243 -4.76 18.18 4.71
N VAL A 244 -3.50 18.31 4.32
CA VAL A 244 -2.51 19.22 4.90
C VAL A 244 -2.01 20.20 3.83
N PRO A 245 -2.41 21.48 3.89
CA PRO A 245 -2.11 22.45 2.83
C PRO A 245 -0.73 23.13 2.91
N LEU A 246 0.12 22.75 3.88
CA LEU A 246 1.33 23.50 4.23
C LEU A 246 2.38 23.62 3.10
N GLY A 247 2.44 22.63 2.19
CA GLY A 247 3.36 22.62 1.05
C GLY A 247 2.76 23.17 -0.26
N LEU A 248 1.47 23.50 -0.29
CA LEU A 248 0.75 23.76 -1.56
C LEU A 248 1.24 25.01 -2.29
N GLY A 249 1.61 26.07 -1.58
CA GLY A 249 2.10 27.31 -2.21
C GLY A 249 3.42 27.11 -2.95
N ALA A 250 4.36 26.39 -2.33
CA ALA A 250 5.64 26.06 -2.95
C ALA A 250 5.46 25.13 -4.16
N GLU A 251 4.60 24.13 -4.02
CA GLU A 251 4.31 23.19 -5.10
C GLU A 251 3.60 23.86 -6.27
N LEU A 252 2.61 24.72 -6.01
CA LEU A 252 1.94 25.49 -7.06
C LEU A 252 2.93 26.38 -7.82
N THR A 253 3.91 26.96 -7.13
CA THR A 253 4.98 27.75 -7.76
C THR A 253 5.86 26.89 -8.67
N ARG A 254 6.19 25.67 -8.24
CA ARG A 254 6.95 24.69 -9.04
C ARG A 254 6.19 24.29 -10.30
N LEU A 255 4.91 23.95 -10.16
CA LEU A 255 4.03 23.59 -11.28
C LEU A 255 3.81 24.77 -12.23
N HIS A 256 3.64 26.00 -11.71
CA HIS A 256 3.55 27.20 -12.53
C HIS A 256 4.82 27.41 -13.37
N THR A 257 5.99 27.24 -12.76
CA THR A 257 7.27 27.40 -13.45
C THR A 257 7.43 26.37 -14.57
N ARG A 258 7.13 25.11 -14.27
CA ARG A 258 7.33 23.97 -15.16
C ARG A 258 6.29 23.88 -16.28
N TYR A 259 5.03 24.16 -15.97
CA TYR A 259 3.88 23.95 -16.87
C TYR A 259 3.13 25.24 -17.25
N GLY A 260 3.29 26.34 -16.50
CA GLY A 260 2.49 27.56 -16.69
C GLY A 260 1.08 27.49 -16.15
N VAL A 261 0.81 26.57 -15.23
CA VAL A 261 -0.50 26.42 -14.61
C VAL A 261 -0.61 27.33 -13.39
N ASP A 262 -1.71 28.08 -13.30
CA ASP A 262 -2.05 28.90 -12.14
C ASP A 262 -3.17 28.28 -11.29
N GLN A 263 -3.75 27.16 -11.75
CA GLN A 263 -4.87 26.46 -11.12
C GLN A 263 -4.56 24.96 -11.08
N VAL A 264 -4.63 24.36 -9.89
CA VAL A 264 -4.32 22.95 -9.67
C VAL A 264 -5.32 22.34 -8.68
N MET A 265 -5.73 21.11 -8.95
CA MET A 265 -6.77 20.42 -8.18
C MET A 265 -6.21 19.57 -7.03
N ILE A 266 -6.94 19.51 -5.92
CA ILE A 266 -6.73 18.56 -4.82
C ILE A 266 -7.70 17.39 -5.00
N TRP A 267 -7.17 16.17 -4.92
CA TRP A 267 -7.93 14.94 -5.00
C TRP A 267 -7.71 14.10 -3.75
N SER A 268 -8.76 13.46 -3.23
CA SER A 268 -8.66 12.53 -2.11
C SER A 268 -9.61 11.37 -2.31
N GLY A 269 -9.13 10.14 -2.06
CA GLY A 269 -9.94 8.93 -2.23
C GLY A 269 -10.52 8.76 -3.64
N GLY A 270 -9.83 9.27 -4.67
CA GLY A 270 -10.31 9.24 -6.06
C GLY A 270 -11.37 10.28 -6.40
N ARG A 271 -11.64 11.24 -5.51
CA ARG A 271 -12.63 12.31 -5.70
C ARG A 271 -11.98 13.68 -5.72
N LEU A 272 -12.57 14.58 -6.50
CA LEU A 272 -12.21 15.99 -6.51
C LEU A 272 -12.69 16.67 -5.23
N VAL A 273 -11.83 17.46 -4.58
CA VAL A 273 -12.14 18.10 -3.29
C VAL A 273 -12.10 19.62 -3.38
N ALA A 274 -10.98 20.16 -3.84
CA ALA A 274 -10.77 21.60 -3.87
C ALA A 274 -9.94 22.01 -5.10
N GLU A 275 -10.12 23.25 -5.53
CA GLU A 275 -9.24 23.94 -6.48
C GLU A 275 -8.32 24.88 -5.72
N VAL A 276 -7.04 24.92 -6.09
CA VAL A 276 -6.05 25.87 -5.56
C VAL A 276 -5.61 26.79 -6.69
N ARG A 277 -5.63 28.08 -6.42
CA ARG A 277 -5.32 29.15 -7.38
C ARG A 277 -4.17 30.00 -6.89
N ARG A 278 -3.25 30.30 -7.79
CA ARG A 278 -2.17 31.25 -7.54
C ARG A 278 -2.75 32.66 -7.56
N GLN A 279 -2.41 33.46 -6.55
CA GLN A 279 -2.74 34.89 -6.50
C GLN A 279 -1.54 35.73 -6.93
N ARG A 280 -1.80 36.92 -7.49
CA ARG A 280 -0.72 37.85 -7.90
C ARG A 280 0.05 38.41 -6.70
N ARG A 281 -0.61 38.56 -5.55
CA ARG A 281 -0.06 39.01 -4.27
C ARG A 281 -0.83 38.31 -3.16
N GLY A 282 -0.13 37.88 -2.11
CA GLY A 282 -0.75 37.22 -0.96
C GLY A 282 -0.68 35.68 -1.01
N PRO A 283 -1.37 35.01 -0.07
CA PRO A 283 -1.44 33.55 0.00
C PRO A 283 -2.08 32.95 -1.25
N VAL A 284 -1.95 31.63 -1.43
CA VAL A 284 -2.69 30.95 -2.49
C VAL A 284 -4.16 30.82 -2.08
N ALA A 285 -5.08 30.98 -3.02
CA ALA A 285 -6.51 30.79 -2.76
C ALA A 285 -6.87 29.32 -2.91
N ALA A 286 -7.81 28.82 -2.11
CA ALA A 286 -8.43 27.52 -2.30
C ALA A 286 -9.95 27.62 -2.17
N ALA A 287 -10.68 26.82 -2.92
CA ALA A 287 -12.14 26.73 -2.79
C ALA A 287 -12.60 25.28 -2.97
N PHE A 288 -13.62 24.88 -2.22
CA PHE A 288 -14.25 23.57 -2.41
C PHE A 288 -14.96 23.51 -3.76
N VAL A 289 -14.92 22.34 -4.40
CA VAL A 289 -15.46 22.17 -5.74
C VAL A 289 -16.34 20.94 -5.83
N GLY A 290 -17.49 21.10 -6.48
CA GLY A 290 -18.37 20.00 -6.84
C GLY A 290 -17.88 19.24 -8.07
N TYR A 291 -18.70 18.28 -8.51
CA TYR A 291 -18.43 17.53 -9.75
C TYR A 291 -18.55 18.44 -10.99
N ASP A 292 -17.51 18.46 -11.81
CA ASP A 292 -17.43 19.23 -13.06
C ASP A 292 -16.45 18.54 -14.02
N GLN A 293 -16.93 18.08 -15.18
CA GLN A 293 -16.11 17.34 -16.16
C GLN A 293 -14.89 18.12 -16.65
N GLU A 294 -14.96 19.45 -16.74
CA GLU A 294 -13.83 20.27 -17.17
C GLU A 294 -12.71 20.25 -16.13
N ARG A 295 -13.07 20.29 -14.84
CA ARG A 295 -12.11 20.25 -13.73
C ARG A 295 -11.39 18.91 -13.62
N TYR A 296 -12.01 17.83 -14.07
CA TYR A 296 -11.38 16.50 -14.09
C TYR A 296 -10.21 16.40 -15.07
N ARG A 297 -10.13 17.29 -16.07
CA ARG A 297 -9.04 17.35 -17.04
C ARG A 297 -7.87 18.24 -16.61
N ARG A 298 -8.03 19.00 -15.52
CA ARG A 298 -7.01 19.93 -15.00
C ARG A 298 -5.87 19.20 -14.30
N SER A 299 -4.73 19.86 -14.19
CA SER A 299 -3.60 19.38 -13.38
C SER A 299 -4.04 19.16 -11.94
N ARG A 300 -3.49 18.14 -11.30
CA ARG A 300 -3.73 17.87 -9.89
C ARG A 300 -2.42 17.69 -9.16
N PHE A 301 -2.41 18.10 -7.90
CA PHE A 301 -1.27 17.82 -7.02
C PHE A 301 -1.10 16.32 -6.84
N ALA A 302 0.14 15.87 -6.68
CA ALA A 302 0.38 14.51 -6.21
C ALA A 302 -0.13 14.37 -4.76
N GLY A 303 -0.84 13.28 -4.46
CA GLY A 303 -1.48 13.06 -3.15
C GLY A 303 -0.56 13.31 -1.95
N VAL A 304 0.69 12.85 -2.06
CA VAL A 304 1.73 13.00 -1.02
C VAL A 304 2.05 14.44 -0.62
N VAL A 305 1.72 15.43 -1.45
CA VAL A 305 1.96 16.85 -1.16
C VAL A 305 0.92 17.41 -0.19
N HIS A 306 -0.30 16.88 -0.22
CA HIS A 306 -1.43 17.41 0.54
C HIS A 306 -2.06 16.39 1.49
N GLU A 307 -1.51 15.19 1.58
CA GLU A 307 -1.88 14.17 2.56
C GLU A 307 -0.98 14.28 3.80
N ARG A 308 -1.49 13.87 4.97
CA ARG A 308 -0.67 13.85 6.19
C ARG A 308 0.61 13.03 6.00
N PRO A 309 1.77 13.50 6.46
CA PRO A 309 3.01 12.73 6.48
C PRO A 309 2.86 11.43 7.28
N VAL A 310 2.65 10.31 6.58
CA VAL A 310 2.43 8.98 7.17
C VAL A 310 3.52 8.63 8.18
N ASP A 311 4.77 8.87 7.80
CA ASP A 311 5.94 8.47 8.59
C ASP A 311 5.99 9.26 9.90
N LEU A 312 5.62 10.55 9.86
CA LEU A 312 5.59 11.42 11.03
C LEU A 312 4.51 10.98 12.03
N ASP A 313 3.29 10.67 11.56
CA ASP A 313 2.21 10.19 12.43
C ASP A 313 2.54 8.83 13.05
N LEU A 314 3.16 7.91 12.29
CA LEU A 314 3.62 6.62 12.80
C LEU A 314 4.70 6.77 13.87
N LEU A 315 5.68 7.65 13.64
CA LEU A 315 6.75 7.96 14.59
C LEU A 315 6.19 8.60 15.86
N ARG A 316 5.28 9.58 15.76
CA ARG A 316 4.67 10.27 16.92
C ARG A 316 3.91 9.31 17.82
N LEU A 317 3.20 8.36 17.22
CA LEU A 317 2.40 7.36 17.95
C LEU A 317 3.21 6.14 18.42
N GLY A 318 4.51 6.08 18.14
CA GLY A 318 5.36 4.94 18.50
C GLY A 318 4.99 3.64 17.81
N LEU A 319 4.38 3.74 16.62
CA LEU A 319 4.03 2.59 15.80
C LEU A 319 5.15 2.20 14.85
N LEU A 320 6.14 3.07 14.68
CA LEU A 320 7.34 2.86 13.89
C LEU A 320 8.51 3.52 14.62
N GLY A 321 9.64 2.84 14.74
CA GLY A 321 10.90 3.42 15.19
C GLY A 321 11.68 4.06 14.04
N PRO A 322 12.62 4.99 14.30
CA PRO A 322 13.48 5.55 13.25
C PRO A 322 14.27 4.49 12.46
N ALA A 323 14.66 3.38 13.10
CA ALA A 323 15.37 2.29 12.45
C ALA A 323 14.51 1.49 11.45
N GLU A 324 13.19 1.47 11.63
CA GLU A 324 12.25 0.80 10.71
C GLU A 324 11.86 1.69 9.51
N LEU A 325 12.35 2.93 9.44
CA LEU A 325 12.16 3.80 8.27
C LEU A 325 13.06 3.36 7.11
N HIS A 326 12.62 3.67 5.89
CA HIS A 326 13.47 3.62 4.71
C HIS A 326 14.78 4.41 4.96
N PRO A 327 15.99 3.89 4.64
CA PRO A 327 17.27 4.53 4.97
C PRO A 327 17.40 5.98 4.48
N LEU A 328 16.98 6.25 3.25
CA LEU A 328 16.94 7.62 2.71
C LEU A 328 15.96 8.54 3.45
N VAL A 329 14.79 8.05 3.85
CA VAL A 329 13.80 8.82 4.65
C VAL A 329 14.36 9.06 6.05
N ARG A 330 14.93 8.04 6.69
CA ARG A 330 15.58 8.15 7.99
C ARG A 330 16.67 9.21 7.97
N ARG A 331 17.53 9.20 6.94
CA ARG A 331 18.60 10.20 6.76
C ARG A 331 18.04 11.62 6.65
N ALA A 332 16.97 11.80 5.88
CA ALA A 332 16.36 13.11 5.68
C ALA A 332 15.66 13.64 6.93
N LEU A 333 15.03 12.76 7.71
CA LEU A 333 14.25 13.11 8.90
C LEU A 333 15.10 13.22 10.18
N PHE A 334 16.18 12.43 10.27
CA PHE A 334 17.10 12.37 11.41
C PHE A 334 18.56 12.40 10.94
N PRO A 335 19.06 13.57 10.46
CA PRO A 335 20.41 13.69 9.90
C PRO A 335 21.53 13.60 10.94
N VAL A 336 21.24 13.89 12.21
CA VAL A 336 22.12 13.61 13.36
C VAL A 336 21.70 12.27 13.94
N SER A 337 22.66 11.38 14.25
CA SER A 337 22.41 10.01 14.74
C SER A 337 21.23 9.97 15.71
N ALA A 338 20.14 9.31 15.29
CA ALA A 338 18.91 9.24 16.06
C ALA A 338 19.21 8.72 17.49
N PRO A 339 18.63 9.32 18.54
CA PRO A 339 18.73 8.75 19.88
C PRO A 339 18.14 7.33 19.88
N THR A 340 18.69 6.46 20.71
CA THR A 340 18.04 5.18 21.07
C THR A 340 16.70 5.50 21.73
N MET A 341 15.61 5.37 20.98
CA MET A 341 14.26 5.60 21.47
C MET A 341 13.94 4.51 22.48
N ASP A 342 13.80 4.88 23.76
CA ASP A 342 13.45 3.94 24.83
C ASP A 342 11.99 3.49 24.62
N ASP A 343 11.76 2.18 24.48
CA ASP A 343 10.49 1.52 24.12
C ASP A 343 9.36 1.67 25.16
N LYS A 344 9.47 2.60 26.11
CA LYS A 344 8.68 2.65 27.34
C LYS A 344 7.82 3.91 27.52
N VAL A 345 7.23 4.42 26.44
CA VAL A 345 6.02 5.25 26.59
C VAL A 345 4.83 4.41 26.15
N PRO A 346 4.04 3.83 27.09
CA PRO A 346 2.83 3.12 26.69
C PRO A 346 1.89 4.09 25.98
N PRO A 347 1.14 3.65 24.95
CA PRO A 347 0.08 4.47 24.39
C PRO A 347 -0.87 4.82 25.53
N GLY A 348 -1.09 6.12 25.76
CA GLY A 348 -2.18 6.56 26.63
C GLY A 348 -3.48 5.98 26.09
N ASP A 349 -4.29 5.41 26.96
CA ASP A 349 -5.60 4.81 26.65
C ASP A 349 -6.57 5.88 26.13
N GLY A 350 -6.37 6.31 24.88
CA GLY A 350 -7.33 7.06 24.11
C GLY A 350 -8.41 6.09 23.65
N GLN A 351 -9.45 5.92 24.46
CA GLN A 351 -10.69 5.30 24.04
C GLN A 351 -11.19 5.97 22.74
N LEU A 352 -10.97 5.29 21.62
CA LEU A 352 -11.70 5.55 20.38
C LEU A 352 -13.13 5.06 20.62
N ALA A 353 -14.00 5.99 21.02
CA ALA A 353 -15.40 5.74 21.27
C ALA A 353 -16.10 5.24 19.99
N THR A 354 -16.34 3.93 19.89
CA THR A 354 -17.41 3.37 19.08
C THR A 354 -18.68 3.37 19.92
N GLY A 355 -19.43 4.46 19.89
CA GLY A 355 -20.68 4.61 20.64
C GLY A 355 -21.91 4.30 19.77
N THR A 356 -22.43 3.08 19.85
CA THR A 356 -23.87 2.81 19.69
C THR A 356 -24.33 2.07 20.93
N VAL A 357 -25.04 2.76 21.83
CA VAL A 357 -25.70 2.13 22.98
C VAL A 357 -27.09 2.73 23.15
N ARG A 358 -28.11 1.87 23.06
CA ARG A 358 -29.43 2.06 23.67
C ARG A 358 -29.35 1.68 25.16
N PRO A 359 -30.08 2.36 26.07
CA PRO A 359 -29.90 2.16 27.50
C PRO A 359 -30.75 0.98 28.00
N ARG A 360 -30.25 0.26 29.01
CA ARG A 360 -31.12 -0.35 30.01
C ARG A 360 -30.46 -0.39 31.40
N ALA A 361 -31.35 -0.23 32.38
CA ALA A 361 -31.15 0.22 33.76
C ALA A 361 -30.23 -0.62 34.66
N ALA A 362 -29.75 0.03 35.70
CA ALA A 362 -28.89 -0.44 36.77
C ALA A 362 -29.63 -1.08 37.96
N GLY A 363 -28.89 -1.89 38.72
CA GLY A 363 -29.06 -2.14 40.17
C GLY A 363 -29.15 -3.62 40.59
N PRO A 364 -28.77 -3.99 41.84
CA PRO A 364 -27.48 -3.73 42.48
C PRO A 364 -26.84 -4.98 43.15
N GLU A 365 -25.54 -4.85 43.42
CA GLU A 365 -24.67 -5.43 44.47
C GLU A 365 -24.99 -6.77 45.19
N ALA A 366 -23.98 -7.64 45.24
CA ALA A 366 -23.61 -8.39 46.44
C ALA A 366 -22.11 -8.75 46.44
N VAL A 367 -21.49 -8.53 47.60
CA VAL A 367 -20.07 -8.69 47.97
C VAL A 367 -19.77 -10.13 48.40
N GLN A 368 -18.58 -10.68 48.09
CA GLN A 368 -17.66 -11.40 49.02
C GLN A 368 -16.50 -12.19 48.32
N PRO A 369 -15.41 -12.60 49.04
CA PRO A 369 -14.03 -12.28 48.65
C PRO A 369 -13.12 -13.46 48.25
N GLY A 370 -11.93 -13.11 47.73
CA GLY A 370 -10.66 -13.71 48.15
C GLY A 370 -10.22 -15.05 47.54
N ALA A 371 -9.43 -15.00 46.47
CA ALA A 371 -8.36 -15.98 46.23
C ALA A 371 -7.27 -15.37 45.32
N SER A 372 -6.15 -15.02 45.96
CA SER A 372 -4.90 -14.63 45.30
C SER A 372 -4.39 -15.77 44.42
N ARG A 373 -4.23 -15.51 43.12
CA ARG A 373 -3.37 -16.31 42.24
C ARG A 373 -2.38 -15.36 41.58
N ALA A 374 -1.12 -15.49 42.00
CA ALA A 374 0.02 -14.79 41.46
C ALA A 374 0.02 -14.86 39.92
N ALA A 375 -0.11 -13.70 39.28
CA ALA A 375 0.03 -13.55 37.85
C ALA A 375 1.51 -13.72 37.49
N ALA A 376 1.88 -14.91 37.01
CA ALA A 376 3.16 -15.13 36.37
C ALA A 376 3.32 -14.14 35.21
N SER A 377 4.34 -13.31 35.32
CA SER A 377 4.74 -12.30 34.34
C SER A 377 4.95 -12.97 32.98
N ARG A 378 4.13 -12.59 31.99
CA ARG A 378 4.40 -12.97 30.59
C ARG A 378 5.65 -12.22 30.13
N PRO A 379 6.69 -12.89 29.60
CA PRO A 379 7.77 -12.17 28.97
C PRO A 379 7.22 -11.47 27.73
N ALA A 380 7.52 -10.18 27.62
CA ALA A 380 7.31 -9.39 26.43
C ALA A 380 8.14 -10.02 25.30
N THR A 381 7.46 -10.53 24.28
CA THR A 381 8.10 -11.00 23.05
C THR A 381 8.59 -9.78 22.27
N ALA A 382 9.92 -9.67 22.15
CA ALA A 382 10.61 -8.77 21.23
C ALA A 382 10.10 -8.92 19.77
N PRO A 383 10.20 -7.87 18.94
CA PRO A 383 9.76 -7.93 17.54
C PRO A 383 10.74 -8.81 16.73
N PRO A 384 10.28 -9.84 15.99
CA PRO A 384 11.17 -10.69 15.22
C PRO A 384 11.47 -10.04 13.86
N GLU A 385 12.62 -9.38 13.77
CA GLU A 385 13.36 -9.36 12.52
C GLU A 385 13.95 -10.77 12.34
N ALA A 386 13.62 -11.44 11.22
CA ALA A 386 13.58 -12.89 11.00
C ALA A 386 12.29 -13.60 11.52
N GLY A 387 11.16 -13.30 10.85
CA GLY A 387 9.87 -13.94 11.08
C GLY A 387 9.90 -15.45 10.81
N GLY A 388 10.10 -16.23 11.87
CA GLY A 388 9.90 -17.68 11.84
C GLY A 388 8.46 -18.01 11.44
N LEU A 389 8.31 -18.88 10.44
CA LEU A 389 7.01 -19.45 10.08
C LEU A 389 6.53 -20.45 11.13
N ARG A 390 7.40 -20.86 12.05
CA ARG A 390 7.09 -21.82 13.11
C ARG A 390 6.25 -21.17 14.20
N VAL A 391 4.99 -21.59 14.34
CA VAL A 391 4.08 -21.10 15.38
C VAL A 391 3.27 -22.23 15.99
N GLU A 392 3.00 -22.12 17.28
CA GLU A 392 2.14 -23.05 18.02
C GLU A 392 0.78 -22.42 18.32
N ALA A 393 -0.30 -23.14 18.03
CA ALA A 393 -1.65 -22.69 18.26
C ALA A 393 -2.42 -23.68 19.14
N ARG A 394 -3.14 -23.16 20.14
CA ARG A 394 -3.99 -23.97 21.01
C ARG A 394 -5.42 -23.98 20.47
N VAL A 395 -6.03 -25.17 20.40
CA VAL A 395 -7.40 -25.40 19.91
C VAL A 395 -8.15 -26.31 20.87
N ARG A 396 -9.45 -26.05 21.04
CA ARG A 396 -10.34 -26.99 21.73
C ARG A 396 -10.70 -28.14 20.80
N CYS A 397 -10.42 -29.37 21.20
CA CYS A 397 -10.71 -30.59 20.45
C CYS A 397 -11.24 -31.64 21.41
N GLY A 398 -12.41 -32.24 21.13
CA GLY A 398 -12.98 -33.31 21.97
C GLY A 398 -13.25 -32.95 23.44
N GLY A 399 -13.27 -31.66 23.80
CA GLY A 399 -13.40 -31.21 25.18
C GLY A 399 -12.08 -30.79 25.83
N ASP A 400 -10.93 -31.12 25.24
CA ASP A 400 -9.59 -30.81 25.74
C ASP A 400 -8.86 -29.75 24.90
N TRP A 401 -7.71 -29.29 25.40
CA TRP A 401 -6.85 -28.35 24.68
C TRP A 401 -5.70 -29.05 23.98
N HIS A 402 -5.74 -29.05 22.65
CA HIS A 402 -4.71 -29.59 21.78
C HIS A 402 -3.81 -28.49 21.20
N THR A 403 -2.66 -28.91 20.70
CA THR A 403 -1.68 -28.04 20.04
C THR A 403 -1.61 -28.36 18.54
N LEU A 404 -1.63 -27.31 17.73
CA LEU A 404 -1.28 -27.33 16.32
C LEU A 404 0.07 -26.62 16.16
N VAL A 405 0.95 -27.14 15.31
CA VAL A 405 2.23 -26.53 14.99
C VAL A 405 2.28 -26.27 13.49
N HIS A 406 2.41 -25.00 13.10
CA HIS A 406 2.78 -24.67 11.73
C HIS A 406 4.30 -24.66 11.62
N GLY A 407 4.84 -25.19 10.54
CA GLY A 407 6.26 -25.26 10.23
C GLY A 407 6.54 -26.41 9.28
N ASP A 408 7.75 -26.47 8.70
CA ASP A 408 8.21 -27.62 7.91
C ASP A 408 7.28 -28.02 6.75
N GLY A 409 6.60 -27.03 6.16
CA GLY A 409 5.74 -27.20 4.98
C GLY A 409 4.32 -27.67 5.29
N ARG A 410 3.85 -27.61 6.54
CA ARG A 410 2.48 -27.99 6.92
C ARG A 410 2.01 -27.39 8.24
N LEU A 411 0.71 -27.52 8.51
CA LEU A 411 0.11 -27.30 9.82
C LEU A 411 -0.23 -28.66 10.45
N ASP A 412 0.60 -29.12 11.37
CA ASP A 412 0.49 -30.43 12.00
C ASP A 412 -0.33 -30.40 13.30
N PRO A 413 -1.35 -31.26 13.44
CA PRO A 413 -2.03 -31.48 14.70
C PRO A 413 -1.22 -32.42 15.60
N VAL A 414 -0.12 -31.93 16.19
CA VAL A 414 0.86 -32.74 16.96
C VAL A 414 0.30 -33.44 18.20
N SER A 415 -0.92 -33.09 18.63
CA SER A 415 -1.64 -33.80 19.69
C SER A 415 -2.39 -35.05 19.21
N HIS A 416 -2.31 -35.40 17.93
CA HIS A 416 -2.97 -36.55 17.31
C HIS A 416 -1.96 -37.53 16.70
N THR A 417 -2.31 -38.82 16.67
CA THR A 417 -1.52 -39.84 15.96
C THR A 417 -1.76 -39.79 14.46
N SER A 418 -0.85 -40.36 13.67
CA SER A 418 -1.04 -40.46 12.21
C SER A 418 -2.29 -41.24 11.81
N GLU A 419 -2.69 -42.24 12.61
CA GLU A 419 -3.91 -43.03 12.37
C GLU A 419 -5.16 -42.18 12.59
N GLU A 420 -5.19 -41.35 13.63
CA GLU A 420 -6.30 -40.42 13.86
C GLU A 420 -6.41 -39.37 12.75
N VAL A 421 -5.26 -38.85 12.28
CA VAL A 421 -5.23 -37.92 11.14
C VAL A 421 -5.77 -38.59 9.87
N ALA A 422 -5.30 -39.80 9.55
CA ALA A 422 -5.77 -40.55 8.39
C ALA A 422 -7.26 -40.91 8.49
N GLY A 423 -7.73 -41.28 9.68
CA GLY A 423 -9.13 -41.56 9.95
C GLY A 423 -10.02 -40.34 9.70
N GLU A 424 -9.60 -39.16 10.16
CA GLU A 424 -10.33 -37.92 9.89
C GLU A 424 -10.30 -37.53 8.41
N GLU A 425 -9.15 -37.67 7.74
CA GLU A 425 -9.04 -37.39 6.30
C GLU A 425 -9.97 -38.27 5.47
N LEU A 426 -10.13 -39.55 5.84
CA LEU A 426 -11.09 -40.47 5.24
C LEU A 426 -12.54 -40.05 5.53
N LEU A 427 -12.87 -39.75 6.80
CA LEU A 427 -14.21 -39.27 7.17
C LEU A 427 -14.60 -38.05 6.35
N ARG A 428 -13.66 -37.11 6.17
CA ARG A 428 -13.84 -35.93 5.32
C ARG A 428 -14.03 -36.29 3.86
N ALA A 429 -13.23 -37.22 3.31
CA ALA A 429 -13.38 -37.66 1.92
C ALA A 429 -14.77 -38.27 1.66
N LEU A 430 -15.42 -38.80 2.69
CA LEU A 430 -16.79 -39.33 2.68
C LEU A 430 -17.87 -38.27 3.02
N GLY A 431 -17.51 -36.99 3.13
CA GLY A 431 -18.45 -35.88 3.41
C GLY A 431 -18.69 -35.60 4.90
N GLY A 432 -17.89 -36.19 5.80
CA GLY A 432 -17.93 -35.92 7.23
C GLY A 432 -17.49 -34.51 7.60
N ARG A 433 -18.08 -33.95 8.67
CA ARG A 433 -17.68 -32.65 9.23
C ARG A 433 -16.58 -32.82 10.25
N SER A 434 -15.49 -32.07 10.08
CA SER A 434 -14.41 -32.04 11.05
C SER A 434 -14.67 -31.07 12.20
N ALA A 435 -14.12 -31.39 13.37
CA ALA A 435 -14.16 -30.55 14.55
C ALA A 435 -12.76 -30.33 15.14
N GLY A 436 -12.63 -29.36 16.04
CA GLY A 436 -11.39 -29.12 16.79
C GLY A 436 -10.15 -28.90 15.91
N CYS A 437 -9.11 -29.70 16.12
CA CYS A 437 -7.83 -29.58 15.41
C CYS A 437 -7.99 -29.67 13.89
N PHE A 438 -8.79 -30.61 13.43
CA PHE A 438 -8.98 -30.87 12.00
C PHE A 438 -9.80 -29.78 11.32
N ALA A 439 -10.80 -29.23 12.00
CA ALA A 439 -11.52 -28.04 11.53
C ALA A 439 -10.58 -26.82 11.39
N ALA A 440 -9.63 -26.66 12.32
CA ALA A 440 -8.65 -25.58 12.22
C ALA A 440 -7.64 -25.80 11.08
N VAL A 441 -7.22 -27.05 10.81
CA VAL A 441 -6.38 -27.40 9.64
C VAL A 441 -7.14 -27.16 8.33
N GLN A 442 -8.41 -27.53 8.24
CA GLN A 442 -9.24 -27.22 7.08
C GLN A 442 -9.41 -25.72 6.88
N ALA A 443 -9.73 -25.00 7.96
CA ALA A 443 -9.82 -23.55 7.92
C ALA A 443 -8.49 -22.93 7.49
N TRP A 444 -7.34 -23.53 7.83
CA TRP A 444 -5.99 -23.13 7.38
C TRP A 444 -5.78 -23.32 5.87
N GLN A 445 -6.34 -24.38 5.31
CA GLN A 445 -6.26 -24.72 3.89
C GLN A 445 -7.33 -24.04 3.02
N GLY A 446 -8.09 -23.09 3.59
CA GLY A 446 -9.10 -22.31 2.85
C GLY A 446 -10.53 -22.81 3.03
N GLY A 447 -10.73 -23.89 3.77
CA GLY A 447 -12.07 -24.37 4.17
C GLY A 447 -12.78 -23.42 5.13
N ASP A 448 -14.04 -23.73 5.40
CA ASP A 448 -14.85 -22.98 6.34
C ASP A 448 -14.39 -23.21 7.79
N GLY A 449 -14.59 -22.20 8.63
CA GLY A 449 -14.29 -22.30 10.06
C GLY A 449 -13.42 -21.16 10.59
N ARG A 450 -13.20 -21.18 11.91
CA ARG A 450 -12.49 -20.12 12.63
C ARG A 450 -11.07 -20.55 12.96
N LEU A 451 -10.09 -19.89 12.34
CA LEU A 451 -8.70 -20.05 12.73
C LEU A 451 -8.40 -19.45 14.12
N PRO A 452 -7.52 -20.08 14.91
CA PRO A 452 -6.87 -19.47 16.06
C PRO A 452 -6.23 -18.12 15.72
N ARG A 453 -6.19 -17.20 16.69
CA ARG A 453 -5.71 -15.82 16.46
C ARG A 453 -4.28 -15.77 15.91
N ILE A 454 -3.40 -16.63 16.41
CA ILE A 454 -1.99 -16.70 15.97
C ILE A 454 -1.86 -17.17 14.52
N LEU A 455 -2.60 -18.21 14.11
CA LEU A 455 -2.62 -18.70 12.72
C LEU A 455 -3.25 -17.67 11.77
N ARG A 456 -4.29 -16.96 12.21
CA ARG A 456 -4.87 -15.85 11.42
C ARG A 456 -3.88 -14.71 11.21
N ALA A 457 -3.06 -14.40 12.24
CA ALA A 457 -2.01 -13.40 12.14
C ALA A 457 -0.90 -13.84 11.18
N LEU A 458 -0.44 -15.11 11.28
CA LEU A 458 0.54 -15.70 10.38
C LEU A 458 0.05 -15.70 8.93
N ARG A 459 -1.17 -16.19 8.66
CA ARG A 459 -1.75 -16.16 7.31
C ARG A 459 -1.72 -14.76 6.72
N ARG A 460 -2.16 -13.76 7.51
CA ARG A 460 -2.18 -12.36 7.05
C ARG A 460 -0.77 -11.84 6.74
N ASP A 461 0.20 -12.14 7.60
CA ASP A 461 1.62 -11.79 7.38
C ASP A 461 2.14 -12.38 6.07
N VAL A 462 1.97 -13.69 5.89
CA VAL A 462 2.38 -14.43 4.69
C VAL A 462 1.74 -13.84 3.43
N LEU A 463 0.42 -13.62 3.43
CA LEU A 463 -0.28 -13.06 2.27
C LEU A 463 0.16 -11.63 1.93
N LEU A 464 0.47 -10.79 2.93
CA LEU A 464 1.01 -9.45 2.69
C LEU A 464 2.41 -9.51 2.07
N ARG A 465 3.27 -10.41 2.55
CA ARG A 465 4.61 -10.64 1.98
C ARG A 465 4.52 -11.12 0.53
N ILE A 466 3.58 -12.03 0.23
CA ILE A 466 3.33 -12.52 -1.14
C ILE A 466 2.79 -11.40 -2.03
N GLN A 467 1.79 -10.63 -1.57
CA GLN A 467 1.21 -9.53 -2.35
C GLN A 467 2.27 -8.52 -2.80
N HIS A 468 3.16 -8.14 -1.89
CA HIS A 468 4.16 -7.08 -2.15
C HIS A 468 5.50 -7.60 -2.70
N GLY A 469 5.87 -8.84 -2.41
CA GLY A 469 7.11 -9.45 -2.89
C GLY A 469 6.96 -10.38 -4.10
N GLY A 470 5.74 -10.81 -4.44
CA GLY A 470 5.45 -11.67 -5.59
C GLY A 470 6.13 -13.04 -5.50
N ALA A 471 6.52 -13.57 -6.65
CA ALA A 471 7.19 -14.87 -6.80
C ALA A 471 8.35 -15.09 -5.82
N THR A 472 9.25 -14.09 -5.71
CA THR A 472 10.46 -14.18 -4.88
C THR A 472 10.09 -14.36 -3.41
N ALA A 473 9.12 -13.59 -2.91
CA ALA A 473 8.67 -13.74 -1.54
C ALA A 473 7.96 -15.08 -1.31
N MET A 474 7.10 -15.52 -2.24
CA MET A 474 6.43 -16.82 -2.11
C MET A 474 7.43 -17.97 -2.10
N THR A 475 8.42 -17.94 -2.99
CA THR A 475 9.50 -18.94 -3.07
C THR A 475 10.26 -19.01 -1.75
N ALA A 476 10.74 -17.87 -1.24
CA ALA A 476 11.45 -17.81 0.03
C ALA A 476 10.61 -18.29 1.22
N LEU A 477 9.30 -18.03 1.21
CA LEU A 477 8.37 -18.51 2.23
C LEU A 477 8.19 -20.02 2.17
N LEU A 478 8.04 -20.59 0.97
CA LEU A 478 7.95 -22.04 0.77
C LEU A 478 9.25 -22.74 1.18
N ASP A 479 10.40 -22.17 0.84
CA ASP A 479 11.72 -22.67 1.25
C ASP A 479 11.91 -22.61 2.79
N ALA A 480 11.30 -21.62 3.44
CA ALA A 480 11.28 -21.49 4.90
C ALA A 480 10.22 -22.38 5.60
N GLY A 481 9.53 -23.26 4.87
CA GLY A 481 8.57 -24.22 5.43
C GLY A 481 7.14 -23.71 5.53
N LEU A 482 6.71 -22.77 4.68
CA LEU A 482 5.29 -22.44 4.53
C LEU A 482 4.50 -23.65 4.00
N ASP A 483 3.35 -23.94 4.59
CA ASP A 483 2.41 -24.91 4.04
C ASP A 483 1.91 -24.47 2.64
N PRO A 484 2.24 -25.21 1.56
CA PRO A 484 1.81 -24.87 0.21
C PRO A 484 0.30 -24.97 0.03
N ARG A 485 -0.39 -25.75 0.87
CA ARG A 485 -1.85 -25.91 0.88
C ARG A 485 -2.56 -24.81 1.67
N MET A 486 -1.83 -23.84 2.23
CA MET A 486 -2.45 -22.71 2.91
C MET A 486 -3.42 -21.97 1.98
N GLY A 487 -4.62 -21.75 2.47
CA GLY A 487 -5.66 -20.96 1.80
C GLY A 487 -5.83 -19.59 2.44
N ASP A 488 -6.39 -18.65 1.68
CA ASP A 488 -6.65 -17.30 2.11
C ASP A 488 -7.98 -17.18 2.88
N GLY A 489 -8.30 -15.95 3.30
CA GLY A 489 -9.55 -15.67 3.99
C GLY A 489 -10.80 -15.78 3.12
N ARG A 490 -10.69 -15.95 1.80
CA ARG A 490 -11.75 -16.05 0.79
C ARG A 490 -11.85 -17.47 0.19
N GLY A 491 -11.10 -18.42 0.71
CA GLY A 491 -11.04 -19.81 0.22
C GLY A 491 -10.14 -20.03 -1.00
N GLY A 492 -9.39 -19.01 -1.43
CA GLY A 492 -8.39 -19.15 -2.50
C GLY A 492 -7.11 -19.81 -2.01
N THR A 493 -6.53 -20.69 -2.81
CA THR A 493 -5.19 -21.28 -2.58
C THR A 493 -4.06 -20.31 -2.92
N LEU A 494 -2.80 -20.67 -2.64
CA LEU A 494 -1.64 -19.88 -3.09
C LEU A 494 -1.60 -19.64 -4.61
N LEU A 495 -2.15 -20.53 -5.43
CA LEU A 495 -2.27 -20.33 -6.89
C LEU A 495 -3.11 -19.08 -7.23
N HIS A 496 -4.10 -18.73 -6.40
CA HIS A 496 -4.93 -17.54 -6.58
C HIS A 496 -4.18 -16.24 -6.30
N HIS A 497 -2.94 -16.29 -5.83
CA HIS A 497 -2.11 -15.13 -5.54
C HIS A 497 -0.97 -14.93 -6.56
N LEU A 498 -0.87 -15.79 -7.58
CA LEU A 498 0.06 -15.62 -8.69
C LEU A 498 -0.45 -14.52 -9.64
N ARG A 499 0.44 -13.63 -10.11
CA ARG A 499 0.07 -12.41 -10.84
C ARG A 499 0.97 -12.08 -12.02
N ALA A 500 2.17 -12.64 -12.12
CA ALA A 500 3.18 -12.21 -13.09
C ALA A 500 3.99 -13.37 -13.68
N VAL A 501 4.77 -13.07 -14.72
CA VAL A 501 5.64 -14.03 -15.43
C VAL A 501 6.57 -14.79 -14.47
N GLY A 502 7.11 -14.10 -13.46
CA GLY A 502 7.98 -14.71 -12.46
C GLY A 502 7.30 -15.82 -11.63
N ASP A 503 5.97 -15.92 -11.67
CA ASP A 503 5.20 -16.93 -10.94
C ASP A 503 5.04 -18.25 -11.72
N VAL A 504 5.47 -18.34 -12.99
CA VAL A 504 5.28 -19.53 -13.85
C VAL A 504 5.87 -20.79 -13.21
N SER A 505 7.06 -20.69 -12.59
CA SER A 505 7.69 -21.83 -11.90
C SER A 505 6.93 -22.25 -10.63
N LEU A 506 6.18 -21.32 -10.00
CA LEU A 506 5.39 -21.60 -8.80
C LEU A 506 4.13 -22.39 -9.12
N VAL A 507 3.59 -22.32 -10.33
CA VAL A 507 2.44 -23.14 -10.75
C VAL A 507 2.79 -24.63 -10.59
N ARG A 508 3.90 -25.07 -11.20
CA ARG A 508 4.36 -26.46 -11.10
C ARG A 508 4.71 -26.84 -9.68
N ARG A 509 5.49 -26.00 -8.98
CA ARG A 509 5.90 -26.26 -7.59
C ARG A 509 4.69 -26.48 -6.66
N LEU A 510 3.65 -25.66 -6.79
CA LEU A 510 2.43 -25.80 -5.97
C LEU A 510 1.61 -27.03 -6.39
N ALA A 511 1.53 -27.33 -7.69
CA ALA A 511 0.87 -28.54 -8.17
C ALA A 511 1.55 -29.82 -7.66
N ASP A 512 2.89 -29.88 -7.74
CA ASP A 512 3.71 -30.99 -7.23
C ASP A 512 3.56 -31.15 -5.71
N ALA A 513 3.27 -30.06 -4.99
CA ALA A 513 2.96 -30.06 -3.56
C ALA A 513 1.50 -30.44 -3.25
N GLY A 514 0.72 -30.87 -4.25
CA GLY A 514 -0.66 -31.34 -4.09
C GLY A 514 -1.68 -30.21 -3.98
N VAL A 515 -1.36 -28.98 -4.37
CA VAL A 515 -2.34 -27.89 -4.44
C VAL A 515 -3.23 -28.11 -5.68
N PRO A 516 -4.56 -28.26 -5.52
CA PRO A 516 -5.46 -28.49 -6.64
C PRO A 516 -5.51 -27.29 -7.59
N ILE A 517 -5.17 -27.53 -8.86
CA ILE A 517 -5.23 -26.51 -9.93
C ILE A 517 -6.65 -25.97 -10.14
N MET A 518 -7.65 -26.84 -9.95
CA MET A 518 -9.08 -26.53 -10.11
C MET A 518 -9.80 -26.15 -8.81
N ALA A 519 -9.09 -25.84 -7.72
CA ALA A 519 -9.75 -25.28 -6.55
C ALA A 519 -10.41 -23.95 -6.89
N GLY A 520 -11.71 -23.85 -6.62
CA GLY A 520 -12.45 -22.59 -6.60
C GLY A 520 -12.38 -21.93 -5.23
N ASN A 521 -12.25 -20.61 -5.20
CA ASN A 521 -12.49 -19.85 -3.97
C ASN A 521 -13.99 -19.76 -3.65
N ARG A 522 -14.39 -19.02 -2.61
CA ARG A 522 -15.81 -18.90 -2.21
C ARG A 522 -16.75 -18.27 -3.26
N ARG A 523 -16.22 -17.71 -4.35
CA ARG A 523 -16.99 -17.26 -5.51
C ARG A 523 -16.96 -18.27 -6.67
N GLY A 524 -16.52 -19.50 -6.45
CA GLY A 524 -16.29 -20.50 -7.51
C GLY A 524 -15.07 -20.22 -8.41
N ARG A 525 -14.53 -18.99 -8.39
CA ARG A 525 -13.40 -18.59 -9.24
C ARG A 525 -12.15 -19.43 -8.95
N THR A 526 -11.61 -20.06 -9.99
CA THR A 526 -10.31 -20.77 -9.99
C THR A 526 -9.12 -19.80 -10.11
N ALA A 527 -7.90 -20.30 -10.01
CA ALA A 527 -6.69 -19.50 -10.25
C ALA A 527 -6.67 -18.89 -11.67
N LEU A 528 -7.21 -19.59 -12.67
CA LEU A 528 -7.30 -19.10 -14.06
C LEU A 528 -8.26 -17.91 -14.18
N HIS A 529 -9.43 -17.98 -13.51
CA HIS A 529 -10.35 -16.83 -13.44
C HIS A 529 -9.67 -15.59 -12.86
N VAL A 530 -8.90 -15.76 -11.78
CA VAL A 530 -8.21 -14.64 -11.14
C VAL A 530 -7.08 -14.10 -12.04
N ALA A 531 -6.31 -14.96 -12.70
CA ALA A 531 -5.28 -14.52 -13.63
C ALA A 531 -5.86 -13.69 -14.80
N VAL A 532 -6.98 -14.12 -15.38
CA VAL A 532 -7.66 -13.35 -16.46
C VAL A 532 -8.35 -12.09 -15.91
N GLY A 533 -9.09 -12.25 -14.82
CA GLY A 533 -9.94 -11.23 -14.20
C GLY A 533 -9.17 -10.10 -13.49
N ASP A 534 -7.95 -10.34 -13.01
CA ASP A 534 -7.19 -9.34 -12.25
C ASP A 534 -5.92 -8.84 -12.97
N GLY A 535 -5.70 -9.27 -14.23
CA GLY A 535 -4.61 -8.78 -15.09
C GLY A 535 -3.27 -9.51 -14.88
N GLY A 536 -3.31 -10.84 -14.83
CA GLY A 536 -2.15 -11.71 -14.86
C GLY A 536 -1.41 -11.65 -16.21
N SER A 537 -0.20 -12.21 -16.27
CA SER A 537 0.55 -12.25 -17.54
C SER A 537 0.07 -13.37 -18.46
N PRO A 538 0.16 -13.21 -19.80
CA PRO A 538 -0.16 -14.28 -20.75
C PRO A 538 0.58 -15.60 -20.46
N GLU A 539 1.83 -15.51 -20.00
CA GLU A 539 2.68 -16.64 -19.65
C GLU A 539 2.15 -17.41 -18.43
N LEU A 540 1.61 -16.70 -17.44
CA LEU A 540 0.97 -17.32 -16.28
C LEU A 540 -0.32 -18.04 -16.69
N VAL A 541 -1.12 -17.43 -17.57
CA VAL A 541 -2.34 -18.05 -18.12
C VAL A 541 -1.99 -19.34 -18.86
N HIS A 542 -1.00 -19.30 -19.75
CA HIS A 542 -0.51 -20.50 -20.45
C HIS A 542 0.01 -21.56 -19.47
N ALA A 543 0.75 -21.18 -18.43
CA ALA A 543 1.27 -22.12 -17.43
C ALA A 543 0.16 -22.81 -16.63
N LEU A 544 -0.91 -22.09 -16.27
CA LEU A 544 -2.08 -22.66 -15.60
C LEU A 544 -2.81 -23.65 -16.52
N LEU A 545 -3.03 -23.28 -17.79
CA LEU A 545 -3.64 -24.17 -18.80
C LEU A 545 -2.82 -25.45 -18.98
N ALA A 546 -1.50 -25.32 -19.14
CA ALA A 546 -0.58 -26.46 -19.25
C ALA A 546 -0.52 -27.34 -17.98
N ALA A 547 -0.89 -26.80 -16.82
CA ALA A 547 -1.04 -27.55 -15.58
C ALA A 547 -2.42 -28.22 -15.43
N GLY A 548 -3.29 -28.14 -16.45
CA GLY A 548 -4.61 -28.76 -16.46
C GLY A 548 -5.73 -27.83 -15.98
N ALA A 549 -5.55 -26.51 -16.06
CA ALA A 549 -6.65 -25.59 -15.81
C ALA A 549 -7.69 -25.61 -16.93
N ASP A 550 -8.96 -25.63 -16.56
CA ASP A 550 -10.09 -25.62 -17.51
C ASP A 550 -10.54 -24.17 -17.80
N PRO A 551 -10.42 -23.69 -19.07
CA PRO A 551 -10.91 -22.38 -19.48
C PRO A 551 -12.44 -22.27 -19.61
N HIS A 552 -13.18 -23.37 -19.42
CA HIS A 552 -14.64 -23.44 -19.47
C HIS A 552 -15.29 -23.75 -18.12
N ALA A 553 -14.50 -23.87 -17.05
CA ALA A 553 -15.07 -24.06 -15.71
C ALA A 553 -15.86 -22.80 -15.30
N PRO A 554 -17.15 -22.91 -14.94
CA PRO A 554 -17.93 -21.76 -14.49
C PRO A 554 -17.57 -21.37 -13.06
N ASP A 555 -17.53 -20.07 -12.78
CA ASP A 555 -17.54 -19.57 -11.41
C ASP A 555 -18.96 -19.49 -10.83
N GLY A 556 -19.12 -18.89 -9.65
CA GLY A 556 -20.41 -18.76 -8.97
C GLY A 556 -21.39 -17.79 -9.65
N ASP A 557 -20.93 -17.01 -10.64
CA ASP A 557 -21.76 -16.13 -11.48
C ASP A 557 -21.97 -16.73 -12.88
N ASP A 558 -21.68 -18.03 -13.06
CA ASP A 558 -21.72 -18.78 -14.33
C ASP A 558 -20.78 -18.21 -15.42
N LEU A 559 -19.78 -17.42 -15.04
CA LEU A 559 -18.78 -16.87 -15.97
C LEU A 559 -17.58 -17.80 -16.05
N THR A 560 -17.13 -18.11 -17.27
CA THR A 560 -15.90 -18.87 -17.48
C THR A 560 -14.68 -17.93 -17.56
N PRO A 561 -13.44 -18.45 -17.39
CA PRO A 561 -12.25 -17.66 -17.67
C PRO A 561 -12.22 -17.10 -19.10
N PHE A 562 -12.76 -17.84 -20.07
CA PHE A 562 -12.87 -17.38 -21.45
C PHE A 562 -13.83 -16.18 -21.58
N ASP A 563 -15.02 -16.25 -20.97
CA ASP A 563 -16.00 -15.15 -21.00
C ASP A 563 -15.44 -13.87 -20.37
N LEU A 564 -14.68 -14.01 -19.27
CA LEU A 564 -14.00 -12.89 -18.63
C LEU A 564 -12.93 -12.26 -19.53
N ALA A 565 -12.21 -13.07 -20.31
CA ALA A 565 -11.20 -12.57 -21.24
C ALA A 565 -11.84 -11.81 -22.40
N ASP A 566 -12.90 -12.38 -22.99
CA ASP A 566 -13.59 -11.81 -24.14
C ASP A 566 -14.31 -10.50 -23.77
N GLY A 567 -15.06 -10.51 -22.65
CA GLY A 567 -15.75 -9.33 -22.15
C GLY A 567 -14.80 -8.18 -21.81
N LYS A 568 -13.58 -8.48 -21.34
CA LYS A 568 -12.54 -7.46 -21.12
C LYS A 568 -11.89 -6.99 -22.40
N ALA A 569 -11.59 -7.90 -23.33
CA ALA A 569 -11.01 -7.55 -24.62
C ALA A 569 -11.90 -6.56 -25.37
N GLY A 570 -13.23 -6.75 -25.32
CA GLY A 570 -14.21 -5.84 -25.89
C GLY A 570 -14.27 -4.43 -25.28
N MET A 571 -13.56 -4.16 -24.18
CA MET A 571 -13.47 -2.82 -23.57
C MET A 571 -12.29 -1.99 -24.13
N TYR A 572 -11.44 -2.57 -24.96
CA TYR A 572 -10.23 -1.95 -25.47
C TYR A 572 -10.24 -1.92 -26.99
N ASP A 573 -9.81 -0.81 -27.57
CA ASP A 573 -9.49 -0.74 -29.00
C ASP A 573 -8.22 -1.57 -29.26
N ASP A 574 -8.15 -2.24 -30.42
CA ASP A 574 -7.05 -3.13 -30.80
C ASP A 574 -5.67 -2.42 -30.77
N ASP A 575 -5.65 -1.12 -31.07
CA ASP A 575 -4.42 -0.29 -31.09
C ASP A 575 -4.05 0.29 -29.71
N SER A 576 -4.84 0.01 -28.67
CA SER A 576 -4.54 0.54 -27.33
C SER A 576 -3.35 -0.19 -26.70
N GLU A 577 -2.23 0.52 -26.51
CA GLU A 577 -1.05 -0.02 -25.79
C GLU A 577 -1.41 -0.56 -24.40
N ASP A 578 -2.43 0.03 -23.76
CA ASP A 578 -2.94 -0.41 -22.47
C ASP A 578 -3.79 -1.69 -22.58
N GLY A 579 -4.45 -1.97 -23.71
CA GLY A 579 -5.25 -3.17 -23.94
C GLY A 579 -4.45 -4.41 -24.36
N GLN A 580 -3.26 -4.21 -24.93
CA GLN A 580 -2.42 -5.28 -25.49
C GLN A 580 -2.24 -6.52 -24.60
N PRO A 581 -1.96 -6.42 -23.28
CA PRO A 581 -1.87 -7.62 -22.43
C PRO A 581 -3.18 -8.41 -22.33
N VAL A 582 -4.33 -7.71 -22.30
CA VAL A 582 -5.66 -8.34 -22.23
C VAL A 582 -5.97 -9.07 -23.53
N LEU A 583 -5.67 -8.44 -24.67
CA LEU A 583 -5.85 -9.05 -25.99
C LEU A 583 -4.98 -10.32 -26.13
N ARG A 584 -3.73 -10.27 -25.69
CA ARG A 584 -2.84 -11.45 -25.68
C ARG A 584 -3.36 -12.60 -24.81
N ILE A 585 -3.95 -12.29 -23.65
CA ILE A 585 -4.57 -13.32 -22.79
C ILE A 585 -5.74 -13.99 -23.52
N ARG A 586 -6.61 -13.20 -24.17
CA ARG A 586 -7.70 -13.73 -25.00
C ARG A 586 -7.16 -14.60 -26.13
N ASP A 587 -6.09 -14.18 -26.79
CA ASP A 587 -5.48 -14.94 -27.89
C ASP A 587 -4.90 -16.28 -27.40
N VAL A 588 -4.21 -16.29 -26.26
CA VAL A 588 -3.71 -17.53 -25.62
C VAL A 588 -4.86 -18.51 -25.33
N LEU A 589 -5.97 -18.01 -24.77
CA LEU A 589 -7.15 -18.83 -24.49
C LEU A 589 -7.80 -19.34 -25.79
N THR A 590 -7.90 -18.49 -26.80
CA THR A 590 -8.48 -18.84 -28.11
C THR A 590 -7.66 -19.92 -28.81
N GLU A 591 -6.34 -19.78 -28.79
CA GLU A 591 -5.44 -20.78 -29.35
C GLU A 591 -5.53 -22.11 -28.58
N TRP A 592 -5.60 -22.05 -27.25
CA TRP A 592 -5.73 -23.25 -26.41
C TRP A 592 -7.02 -24.02 -26.68
N VAL A 593 -8.16 -23.33 -26.76
CA VAL A 593 -9.49 -23.93 -27.01
C VAL A 593 -9.60 -24.54 -28.40
N ARG A 594 -8.81 -24.05 -29.37
CA ARG A 594 -8.77 -24.61 -30.74
C ARG A 594 -7.93 -25.88 -30.88
N ARG A 595 -7.03 -26.16 -29.93
CA ARG A 595 -6.20 -27.37 -29.90
C ARG A 595 -6.99 -28.53 -29.31
#